data_AF-A0A0H5QY04-F1
#
_entry.id   AF-A0A0H5QY04-F1
#
_cell.length_a   1.000
_cell.length_b   1.000
_cell.length_c   1.000
_cell.angle_alpha   90.00
_cell.angle_beta   90.00
_cell.angle_gamma   90.00
#
_symmetry.space_group_name_H-M   'P 1'
#
loop_
_entity.id
_entity.type
_entity.pdbx_description
1 polymer ?
#
loop_
_entity_poly.entity_id
_entity_poly.type
_entity_poly.pdbx_seq_one_letter_code
_entity_poly.pdbx_strand_id
1 'polypeptide(L)'
;EQVKGTNLICLDRGYNGPSLIKYLLKCGFQLLGTHKRMRSFPFVFGDVRSKIGSRSCKSLYLAKKRYGDRDLYAIAYRSSRGHVATLIASNPRAASWIFVPKNRHRSPCQFQGMN
;
A
#
# COMPACT_ATOMS: atom_id res chain seq x y z
N GLU A 1 18.72 21.71 4.63
CA GLU A 1 17.37 22.17 5.02
C GLU A 1 16.47 20.98 5.27
N GLN A 2 15.83 20.92 6.43
CA GLN A 2 14.83 19.90 6.76
C GLN A 2 13.47 20.57 6.66
N VAL A 3 12.66 20.19 5.67
CA VAL A 3 11.33 20.78 5.46
C VAL A 3 10.45 20.37 6.64
N LYS A 4 10.00 21.34 7.44
CA LYS A 4 9.01 21.17 8.51
C LYS A 4 7.62 20.98 7.88
N GLY A 5 7.39 19.81 7.32
CA GLY A 5 6.10 19.35 6.80
C GLY A 5 6.02 17.84 6.89
N THR A 6 4.83 17.27 6.72
CA THR A 6 4.72 15.81 6.51
C THR A 6 5.59 15.43 5.33
N ASN A 7 6.68 14.71 5.58
CA ASN A 7 7.63 14.23 4.56
C ASN A 7 7.02 13.14 3.68
N LEU A 8 5.72 13.20 3.36
CA LEU A 8 4.99 12.22 2.59
C LEU A 8 4.85 12.71 1.15
N ILE A 9 5.31 11.89 0.20
CA ILE A 9 5.11 12.11 -1.23
C ILE A 9 4.10 11.08 -1.73
N CYS A 10 3.04 11.60 -2.35
CA CYS A 10 2.03 10.80 -3.02
C CYS A 10 2.37 10.65 -4.52
N LEU A 11 2.50 9.42 -5.01
CA LEU A 11 2.87 9.12 -6.39
C LEU A 11 1.76 8.36 -7.12
N ASP A 12 1.46 8.76 -8.34
CA ASP A 12 0.69 7.88 -9.24
C ASP A 12 1.60 6.81 -9.85
N ARG A 13 1.01 5.68 -10.25
CA ARG A 13 1.66 4.53 -10.87
C ARG A 13 2.54 4.87 -12.07
N GLY A 14 2.26 5.97 -12.78
CA GLY A 14 3.09 6.45 -13.89
C GLY A 14 4.46 7.01 -13.48
N TYR A 15 4.60 7.47 -12.24
CA TYR A 15 5.80 8.14 -11.73
C TYR A 15 6.68 7.23 -10.86
N ASN A 16 6.36 5.94 -10.73
CA ASN A 16 7.08 5.01 -9.86
C ASN A 16 8.45 4.54 -10.41
N GLY A 17 9.21 5.42 -11.08
CA GLY A 17 10.53 5.08 -11.60
C GLY A 17 11.49 4.62 -10.49
N PRO A 18 12.24 3.51 -10.65
CA PRO A 18 13.14 3.02 -9.61
C PRO A 18 14.18 4.03 -9.16
N SER A 19 14.71 4.84 -10.07
CA SER A 19 15.67 5.90 -9.75
C SER A 19 15.03 7.00 -8.89
N LEU A 20 13.79 7.40 -9.20
CA LEU A 20 13.05 8.38 -8.42
C LEU A 20 12.71 7.84 -7.03
N ILE A 21 12.18 6.63 -6.94
CA ILE A 21 11.88 5.98 -5.65
C ILE A 21 13.14 5.91 -4.77
N LYS A 22 14.27 5.47 -5.35
CA LYS A 22 15.54 5.38 -4.61
C LYS A 22 16.00 6.76 -4.14
N TYR A 23 15.90 7.78 -4.99
CA TYR A 23 16.26 9.15 -4.66
C TYR A 23 15.39 9.71 -3.52
N LEU A 24 14.07 9.63 -3.64
CA LEU A 24 13.14 10.16 -2.63
C LEU A 24 13.31 9.47 -1.28
N LEU A 25 13.48 8.15 -1.26
CA LEU A 25 13.76 7.40 -0.03
C LEU A 25 15.10 7.82 0.58
N LYS A 26 16.15 8.01 -0.24
CA LYS A 26 17.47 8.51 0.23
C LYS A 26 17.36 9.91 0.83
N CYS A 27 16.55 10.79 0.25
CA CYS A 27 16.30 12.15 0.76
C CYS A 27 15.49 12.18 2.06
N GLY A 28 14.96 11.03 2.50
CA GLY A 28 14.26 10.93 3.77
C GLY A 28 12.74 10.99 3.67
N PHE A 29 12.18 11.05 2.47
CA PHE A 29 10.73 11.06 2.27
C PHE A 29 10.09 9.69 2.56
N GLN A 30 8.85 9.74 3.02
CA GLN A 30 7.90 8.64 3.01
C GLN A 30 7.16 8.66 1.67
N LEU A 31 6.86 7.48 1.16
CA LEU A 31 6.14 7.30 -0.09
C LEU A 31 4.78 6.67 0.17
N LEU A 32 3.78 7.14 -0.55
CA LEU A 32 2.50 6.50 -0.75
C LEU A 32 2.14 6.61 -2.23
N GLY A 33 1.60 5.57 -2.85
CA GLY A 33 1.21 5.71 -4.25
C GLY A 33 0.46 4.52 -4.79
N THR A 34 -0.15 4.68 -5.97
CA THR A 34 -0.74 3.55 -6.67
C THR A 34 0.37 2.67 -7.25
N HIS A 35 0.20 1.35 -7.16
CA HIS A 35 1.19 0.40 -7.65
C HIS A 35 0.77 -0.17 -9.00
N LYS A 36 1.68 -0.12 -9.99
CA LYS A 36 1.64 -0.92 -11.21
C LYS A 36 2.84 -1.86 -11.18
N ARG A 37 2.72 -3.05 -11.78
CA ARG A 37 3.85 -3.95 -11.96
C ARG A 37 5.01 -3.22 -12.65
N MET A 38 6.20 -3.30 -12.08
CA MET A 38 7.41 -2.67 -12.63
C MET A 38 8.54 -3.68 -12.66
N ARG A 39 9.40 -3.63 -13.68
CA ARG A 39 10.55 -4.54 -13.80
C ARG A 39 11.49 -4.47 -12.59
N SER A 40 11.68 -3.27 -12.05
CA SER A 40 12.51 -3.01 -10.88
C SER A 40 11.84 -3.35 -9.54
N PHE A 41 10.56 -3.63 -9.54
CA PHE A 41 9.77 -3.97 -8.36
C PHE A 41 8.72 -5.00 -8.79
N PRO A 42 9.15 -6.23 -9.15
CA PRO A 42 8.38 -7.16 -9.95
C PRO A 42 7.41 -7.97 -9.08
N PHE A 43 6.62 -7.30 -8.25
CA PHE A 43 5.56 -7.97 -7.53
C PHE A 43 4.43 -8.29 -8.48
N VAL A 44 4.14 -9.58 -8.55
CA VAL A 44 2.95 -10.12 -9.17
C VAL A 44 2.14 -10.69 -8.02
N PHE A 45 1.06 -10.01 -7.66
CA PHE A 45 0.07 -10.60 -6.79
C PHE A 45 -0.62 -11.68 -7.64
N GLY A 46 -0.54 -12.95 -7.22
CA GLY A 46 -1.18 -14.09 -7.90
C GLY A 46 -2.71 -13.97 -7.88
N ASP A 47 -3.44 -15.06 -8.06
CA ASP A 47 -4.91 -15.00 -7.91
C ASP A 47 -5.29 -14.69 -6.46
N VAL A 48 -5.44 -13.40 -6.18
CA VAL A 48 -5.82 -12.86 -4.86
C VAL A 48 -7.26 -13.25 -4.52
N ARG A 49 -8.02 -13.84 -5.44
CA ARG A 49 -9.44 -14.18 -5.24
C ARG A 49 -9.65 -15.31 -4.25
N SER A 50 -8.71 -16.25 -4.13
CA SER A 50 -8.86 -17.51 -3.40
C SER A 50 -8.42 -17.48 -1.94
N LYS A 51 -7.63 -16.49 -1.50
CA LYS A 51 -7.09 -16.43 -0.12
C LYS A 51 -7.90 -15.60 0.88
N ILE A 52 -9.17 -15.32 0.61
CA ILE A 52 -9.93 -14.29 1.32
C ILE A 52 -11.18 -14.88 1.98
N GLY A 53 -11.16 -14.98 3.30
CA GLY A 53 -12.36 -15.14 4.10
C GLY A 53 -13.22 -13.87 4.10
N SER A 54 -14.53 -14.01 4.26
CA SER A 54 -15.57 -12.98 4.16
C SER A 54 -15.50 -11.80 5.15
N ARG A 55 -14.40 -11.65 5.91
CA ARG A 55 -14.31 -10.74 7.06
C ARG A 55 -13.45 -9.51 6.76
N SER A 56 -14.10 -8.42 6.36
CA SER A 56 -13.61 -7.01 6.38
C SER A 56 -12.30 -6.69 5.62
N CYS A 57 -12.27 -5.56 4.91
CA CYS A 57 -11.18 -5.17 4.00
C CYS A 57 -9.85 -4.78 4.71
N LYS A 58 -9.08 -5.76 5.19
CA LYS A 58 -7.67 -5.60 5.60
C LYS A 58 -6.72 -5.76 4.39
N SER A 59 -5.49 -5.26 4.49
CA SER A 59 -4.45 -5.52 3.49
C SER A 59 -4.27 -7.02 3.29
N LEU A 60 -4.29 -7.48 2.05
CA LEU A 60 -4.33 -8.91 1.75
C LEU A 60 -2.95 -9.50 1.55
N TYR A 61 -2.08 -8.72 0.93
CA TYR A 61 -0.73 -9.10 0.61
C TYR A 61 0.17 -7.92 0.83
N LEU A 62 1.26 -8.18 1.54
CA LEU A 62 2.35 -7.25 1.77
C LEU A 62 3.61 -7.89 1.18
N ALA A 63 4.16 -7.27 0.15
CA ALA A 63 5.45 -7.65 -0.40
C ALA A 63 6.45 -6.54 -0.08
N LYS A 64 7.65 -6.91 0.39
CA LYS A 64 8.64 -5.97 0.91
C LYS A 64 9.88 -5.98 0.02
N LYS A 65 10.42 -4.81 -0.29
CA LYS A 65 11.76 -4.67 -0.86
C LYS A 65 12.53 -3.59 -0.13
N ARG A 66 13.81 -3.85 0.15
CA ARG A 66 14.69 -2.89 0.79
C ARG A 66 15.39 -2.00 -0.24
N TYR A 67 15.45 -0.70 0.04
CA TYR A 67 16.14 0.35 -0.70
C TYR A 67 17.09 1.09 0.26
N GLY A 68 18.35 0.66 0.33
CA GLY A 68 19.28 1.13 1.35
C GLY A 68 18.81 0.69 2.74
N ASP A 69 18.59 1.65 3.64
CA ASP A 69 18.12 1.40 5.01
C ASP A 69 16.60 1.50 5.16
N ARG A 70 15.88 1.72 4.06
CA ARG A 70 14.42 1.90 4.07
C ARG A 70 13.71 0.80 3.32
N ASP A 71 12.52 0.48 3.80
CA ASP A 71 11.67 -0.53 3.21
C ASP A 71 10.57 0.11 2.38
N LEU A 72 10.31 -0.49 1.21
CA LEU A 72 9.16 -0.18 0.39
C LEU A 72 8.27 -1.43 0.31
N TYR A 73 7.00 -1.21 0.60
CA TYR A 73 5.97 -2.22 0.65
C TYR A 73 5.07 -2.09 -0.57
N ALA A 74 4.81 -3.20 -1.24
CA ALA A 74 3.74 -3.35 -2.22
C ALA A 74 2.56 -4.00 -1.50
N ILE A 75 1.39 -3.39 -1.60
CA ILE A 75 0.20 -3.80 -0.87
C ILE A 75 -0.93 -4.03 -1.87
N ALA A 76 -1.63 -5.16 -1.72
CA ALA A 76 -2.88 -5.42 -2.41
C ALA A 76 -4.05 -5.45 -1.43
N TYR A 77 -5.14 -4.78 -1.78
CA TYR A 77 -6.40 -4.75 -1.05
C TYR A 77 -7.52 -5.26 -1.94
N ARG A 78 -8.47 -6.04 -1.42
CA ARG A 78 -9.71 -6.40 -2.13
C ARG A 78 -10.88 -5.79 -1.39
N SER A 79 -11.69 -5.05 -2.12
CA SER A 79 -12.99 -4.58 -1.66
C SER A 79 -13.93 -5.77 -1.41
N SER A 80 -14.96 -5.57 -0.60
CA SER A 80 -16.04 -6.56 -0.39
C SER A 80 -16.76 -6.97 -1.69
N ARG A 81 -16.69 -6.13 -2.73
CA ARG A 81 -17.24 -6.39 -4.07
C ARG A 81 -16.28 -7.13 -5.01
N GLY A 82 -15.10 -7.51 -4.53
CA GLY A 82 -14.14 -8.31 -5.27
C GLY A 82 -13.11 -7.52 -6.08
N HIS A 83 -13.21 -6.20 -6.18
CA HIS A 83 -12.19 -5.35 -6.85
C HIS A 83 -10.90 -5.31 -6.05
N VAL A 84 -9.75 -5.35 -6.74
CA VAL A 84 -8.41 -5.27 -6.14
C VAL A 84 -7.79 -3.89 -6.40
N ALA A 85 -7.28 -3.25 -5.36
CA ALA A 85 -6.47 -2.04 -5.44
C ALA A 85 -5.04 -2.35 -4.98
N THR A 86 -4.05 -1.86 -5.74
CA THR A 86 -2.64 -2.06 -5.44
C THR A 86 -1.96 -0.73 -5.14
N LEU A 87 -1.13 -0.70 -4.12
CA LEU A 87 -0.44 0.49 -3.67
C LEU A 87 0.98 0.21 -3.20
N ILE A 88 1.82 1.23 -3.25
CA ILE A 88 3.14 1.23 -2.63
C ILE A 88 3.12 2.14 -1.41
N ALA A 89 3.83 1.74 -0.36
CA ALA A 89 4.02 2.57 0.80
C ALA A 89 5.41 2.33 1.39
N SER A 90 6.04 3.34 1.98
CA SER A 90 7.29 3.13 2.74
C SER A 90 7.06 3.13 4.25
N ASN A 91 5.83 3.42 4.70
CA ASN A 91 5.48 3.37 6.11
C ASN A 91 5.15 1.91 6.50
N PRO A 92 5.82 1.33 7.52
CA PRO A 92 5.56 -0.05 7.95
C PRO A 92 4.12 -0.24 8.47
N ARG A 93 3.47 0.81 8.96
CA ARG A 93 2.05 0.76 9.37
C ARG A 93 1.08 0.64 8.21
N ALA A 94 1.53 0.75 6.96
CA ALA A 94 0.66 0.60 5.80
C ALA A 94 0.04 -0.80 5.68
N ALA A 95 0.62 -1.80 6.35
CA ALA A 95 0.04 -3.15 6.47
C ALA A 95 -1.17 -3.24 7.41
N SER A 96 -1.45 -2.22 8.23
CA SER A 96 -2.61 -2.20 9.12
C SER A 96 -3.73 -1.28 8.62
N TRP A 97 -3.58 -0.68 7.43
CA TRP A 97 -4.58 0.22 6.89
C TRP A 97 -5.84 -0.55 6.45
N ILE A 98 -6.98 0.13 6.53
CA ILE A 98 -8.30 -0.40 6.19
C ILE A 98 -8.83 0.36 4.98
N PHE A 99 -9.32 -0.35 3.97
CA PHE A 99 -9.97 0.28 2.83
C PHE A 99 -11.38 0.75 3.23
N VAL A 100 -11.64 2.06 3.08
CA VAL A 100 -12.96 2.66 3.28
C VAL A 100 -13.52 3.10 1.93
N PRO A 101 -14.58 2.46 1.40
CA PRO A 101 -15.19 2.87 0.14
C PRO A 101 -15.87 4.25 0.27
N LYS A 102 -15.71 5.11 -0.75
CA LYS A 102 -16.32 6.46 -0.80
C LYS A 102 -17.85 6.46 -0.70
N ASN A 103 -18.50 5.41 -1.19
CA ASN A 103 -19.96 5.29 -1.16
C ASN A 103 -20.41 4.55 0.11
N ARG A 104 -20.54 5.31 1.21
CA ARG A 104 -21.16 4.84 2.46
C ARG A 104 -22.69 4.70 2.28
N HIS A 105 -23.10 3.59 1.68
CA HIS A 105 -24.37 2.95 2.04
C HIS A 105 -24.05 1.50 2.40
N ARG A 106 -23.63 1.32 3.66
CA ARG A 106 -23.66 0.10 4.49
C ARG A 106 -22.52 0.21 5.50
N SER A 107 -22.95 0.44 6.74
CA SER A 107 -22.31 0.46 8.06
C SER A 107 -20.79 0.20 8.15
N PRO A 108 -20.05 0.95 8.97
CA PRO A 108 -18.69 0.58 9.35
C PRO A 108 -18.75 -0.76 10.09
N CYS A 109 -18.00 -1.77 9.60
CA CYS A 109 -17.79 -3.00 10.35
C CYS A 109 -17.05 -2.65 11.66
N GLN A 110 -17.79 -2.56 12.75
CA GLN A 110 -17.21 -2.48 14.09
C GLN A 110 -16.47 -3.78 14.39
N PHE A 111 -15.22 -3.66 14.82
CA PHE A 111 -14.44 -4.77 15.37
C PHE A 111 -14.87 -4.98 16.83
N GLN A 112 -15.36 -6.18 17.16
CA GLN A 112 -15.20 -6.71 18.50
C GLN A 112 -13.80 -7.33 18.57
N GLY A 113 -13.00 -6.89 19.55
CA GLY A 113 -11.71 -7.49 19.84
C GLY A 113 -11.88 -8.96 20.20
N MET A 114 -10.99 -9.80 19.71
CA MET A 114 -10.82 -11.16 20.23
C MET A 114 -9.51 -11.17 21.00
N ASN A 115 -9.62 -11.53 22.28
CA ASN A 115 -8.53 -12.00 23.14
C ASN A 115 -7.84 -13.22 22.51
#